data_AF-A0AAT9VZ76-F1
#
_entry.id   AF-A0AAT9VZ76-F1
#
_cell.length_a   1.000
_cell.length_b   1.000
_cell.length_c   1.000
_cell.angle_alpha   90.00
_cell.angle_beta   90.00
_cell.angle_gamma   90.00
#
_symmetry.space_group_name_H-M   'P 1'
#
loop_
_entity.id
_entity.type
_entity.pdbx_description
1 polymer ?
#
loop_
_entity_poly.entity_id
_entity_poly.type
_entity_poly.pdbx_seq_one_letter_code
_entity_poly.pdbx_strand_id
1 'polypeptide(L)'
;MINGLNFTTLLTSPARVSPSAQSARATGNNAASNSDNASAKVMFGSQTQEIAAVYNLSAKKISASGVLQQNTQLQGLMKVAAGSASVSAFASLGSTLLSNLTESRDDVTQVLSGAALGTTRAPNNSAVTLDIVTQSGSTVHLVMSQQDDGLTVQLKTDGEALNDDEAAAVANLSEALEKTLNGLGQEPPQLDISGLTNFDSRMLKSVDLKTDVRNNGETLQSLNFHADDKTRSVAYEDGNFSLKMSSDSSHAVFSGNYAQQQSALRAYDDKFDKARIAGQGDRDQMAALKSVFRALNSTASAEATKIITVGQAIRIGDNGASQLSGLNDFSLSLTQREKASNPAHTEEKDRFAYSASQSTEEGLHSNGSKTVIQTARSHLSAAWHQALDPSIPLALNAMKSSQNYTYHLLENDETSTTTLNYNGRGQLADVGYNEQVNNRETVKKYVLGKLVDQTMRPEQYANNRKMVILRSL
;
A
#
# COMPACT_ATOMS: atom_id res chain seq x y z
N MET A 1 6.41 -3.87 23.20
CA MET A 1 4.95 -3.68 23.12
C MET A 1 4.66 -2.72 21.98
N ILE A 2 3.74 -3.10 21.10
CA ILE A 2 3.17 -2.20 20.09
C ILE A 2 2.07 -1.45 20.85
N ASN A 3 2.40 -0.28 21.41
CA ASN A 3 1.39 0.56 22.05
C ASN A 3 0.63 1.33 20.96
N GLY A 4 -0.67 1.55 21.15
CA GLY A 4 -1.50 2.15 20.13
C GLY A 4 -1.18 3.60 19.80
N LEU A 5 -1.74 4.06 18.68
CA LEU A 5 -1.54 5.40 18.15
C LEU A 5 -2.23 6.42 19.03
N ASN A 6 -1.49 7.01 19.97
CA ASN A 6 -2.00 8.12 20.76
C ASN A 6 -1.63 9.46 20.12
N PHE A 7 -2.49 9.94 19.23
CA PHE A 7 -2.27 11.22 18.52
C PHE A 7 -2.31 12.45 19.45
N THR A 8 -2.84 12.32 20.68
CA THR A 8 -2.84 13.43 21.65
C THR A 8 -1.46 13.76 22.22
N THR A 9 -0.49 12.83 22.18
CA THR A 9 0.87 13.08 22.71
C THR A 9 1.80 13.79 21.73
N LEU A 10 1.39 13.99 20.48
CA LEU A 10 2.22 14.58 19.42
C LEU A 10 2.07 16.11 19.28
N LEU A 11 1.23 16.74 20.10
CA LEU A 11 1.09 18.19 20.18
C LEU A 11 1.50 18.68 21.57
N THR A 12 2.41 19.66 21.60
CA THR A 12 2.97 20.24 22.83
C THR A 12 1.88 20.68 23.80
N SER A 13 1.99 20.18 25.04
CA SER A 13 1.08 20.44 26.15
C SER A 13 1.06 21.90 26.58
N PRO A 14 -0.03 22.32 27.27
CA PRO A 14 0.16 23.02 28.52
C PRO A 14 -0.51 22.29 29.69
N ALA A 15 0.28 22.19 30.77
CA ALA A 15 0.00 21.99 32.19
C ALA A 15 -1.19 21.12 32.68
N ARG A 16 -0.81 20.16 33.54
CA ARG A 16 -1.63 19.26 34.38
C ARG A 16 -2.67 19.97 35.25
N VAL A 17 -3.79 19.26 35.47
CA VAL A 17 -4.38 19.10 36.80
C VAL A 17 -5.06 17.71 36.91
N SER A 18 -4.67 16.92 37.91
CA SER A 18 -5.42 15.73 38.38
C SER A 18 -6.51 16.20 39.36
N PRO A 19 -7.65 15.50 39.54
CA PRO A 19 -7.65 14.26 40.35
C PRO A 19 -8.73 13.18 40.05
N SER A 20 -8.47 12.03 40.67
CA SER A 20 -9.39 11.00 41.23
C SER A 20 -10.33 10.16 40.35
N ALA A 21 -10.19 8.85 40.55
CA ALA A 21 -10.95 7.76 39.98
C ALA A 21 -12.36 7.58 40.57
N GLN A 22 -13.26 7.03 39.76
CA GLN A 22 -14.34 6.15 40.21
C GLN A 22 -14.69 5.17 39.10
N SER A 23 -14.54 3.88 39.42
CA SER A 23 -14.91 2.76 38.57
C SER A 23 -16.42 2.64 38.45
N ALA A 24 -16.94 2.50 37.23
CA ALA A 24 -18.28 1.99 36.99
C ALA A 24 -18.21 0.90 35.91
N ARG A 25 -18.73 -0.27 36.31
CA ARG A 25 -18.82 -1.53 35.60
C ARG A 25 -19.91 -1.43 34.52
N ALA A 26 -19.62 -1.81 33.29
CA ALA A 26 -20.65 -2.03 32.28
C ALA A 26 -20.41 -3.35 31.55
N THR A 27 -21.46 -4.16 31.65
CA THR A 27 -21.75 -5.46 31.06
C THR A 27 -21.46 -5.55 29.57
N GLY A 28 -20.78 -6.62 29.19
CA GLY A 28 -20.52 -6.96 27.80
C GLY A 28 -21.79 -7.36 27.05
N ASN A 29 -21.84 -7.00 25.78
CA ASN A 29 -22.59 -7.70 24.75
C ASN A 29 -21.65 -7.86 23.56
N ASN A 30 -21.29 -9.11 23.27
CA ASN A 30 -20.67 -9.53 22.03
C ASN A 30 -21.67 -9.28 20.90
N ALA A 31 -21.39 -8.30 20.05
CA ALA A 31 -21.93 -8.24 18.70
C ALA A 31 -20.74 -8.29 17.76
N ALA A 32 -20.60 -9.43 17.08
CA ALA A 32 -19.65 -9.61 16.01
C ALA A 32 -19.94 -8.56 14.92
N SER A 33 -19.11 -7.52 14.86
CA SER A 33 -19.16 -6.51 13.81
C SER A 33 -18.38 -7.03 12.61
N ASN A 34 -19.10 -7.32 11.52
CA ASN A 34 -18.56 -7.46 10.18
C ASN A 34 -17.57 -6.33 9.87
N SER A 35 -16.25 -6.60 9.92
CA SER A 35 -15.23 -5.68 9.38
C SER A 35 -14.38 -6.31 8.29
N ASP A 36 -14.74 -7.50 7.83
CA ASP A 36 -14.21 -8.04 6.59
C ASP A 36 -14.95 -7.32 5.47
N ASN A 37 -14.30 -6.43 4.69
CA ASN A 37 -14.57 -6.26 3.25
C ASN A 37 -13.81 -5.12 2.54
N ALA A 38 -13.04 -4.26 3.20
CA ALA A 38 -12.29 -3.22 2.46
C ALA A 38 -11.06 -3.81 1.71
N SER A 39 -10.31 -4.73 2.33
CA SER A 39 -9.16 -5.40 1.67
C SER A 39 -9.54 -6.45 0.61
N ALA A 40 -10.81 -6.87 0.55
CA ALA A 40 -11.26 -7.96 -0.31
C ALA A 40 -11.44 -7.57 -1.80
N LYS A 41 -11.33 -6.28 -2.15
CA LYS A 41 -11.56 -5.79 -3.52
C LYS A 41 -10.29 -5.52 -4.35
N VAL A 42 -9.09 -5.56 -3.76
CA VAL A 42 -7.85 -5.27 -4.50
C VAL A 42 -7.27 -6.58 -5.07
N MET A 43 -7.25 -6.66 -6.40
CA MET A 43 -6.75 -7.82 -7.17
C MET A 43 -5.28 -7.63 -7.55
N PHE A 44 -4.49 -8.70 -7.54
CA PHE A 44 -3.11 -8.66 -8.04
C PHE A 44 -3.08 -8.45 -9.56
N GLY A 45 -2.03 -7.81 -10.09
CA GLY A 45 -1.94 -7.47 -11.52
C GLY A 45 -2.03 -8.69 -12.42
N SER A 46 -1.41 -9.79 -11.99
CA SER A 46 -1.44 -11.12 -12.64
C SER A 46 -2.86 -11.67 -12.85
N GLN A 47 -3.83 -11.23 -12.05
CA GLN A 47 -5.22 -11.69 -12.05
C GLN A 47 -6.15 -10.81 -12.89
N THR A 48 -5.61 -9.77 -13.54
CA THR A 48 -6.40 -8.81 -14.33
C THR A 48 -6.52 -9.23 -15.79
N GLN A 49 -7.70 -8.99 -16.39
CA GLN A 49 -7.93 -9.34 -17.80
C GLN A 49 -7.09 -8.48 -18.74
N GLU A 50 -6.79 -7.24 -18.35
CA GLU A 50 -6.01 -6.29 -19.14
C GLU A 50 -4.57 -6.78 -19.32
N ILE A 51 -3.91 -7.25 -18.25
CA ILE A 51 -2.56 -7.85 -18.36
C ILE A 51 -2.57 -9.16 -19.16
N ALA A 52 -3.62 -9.98 -18.99
CA ALA A 52 -3.77 -11.17 -19.83
C ALA A 52 -3.91 -10.82 -21.32
N ALA A 53 -4.57 -9.69 -21.64
CA ALA A 53 -4.69 -9.19 -23.00
C ALA A 53 -3.35 -8.68 -23.56
N VAL A 54 -2.46 -8.11 -22.74
CA VAL A 54 -1.11 -7.69 -23.19
C VAL A 54 -0.30 -8.87 -23.72
N TYR A 55 -0.33 -10.03 -23.04
CA TYR A 55 0.37 -11.21 -23.56
C TYR A 55 -0.23 -11.73 -24.89
N ASN A 56 -1.48 -11.39 -25.21
CA ASN A 56 -2.04 -11.70 -26.53
C ASN A 56 -1.49 -10.79 -27.65
N LEU A 57 -0.88 -9.64 -27.32
CA LEU A 57 -0.25 -8.68 -28.23
C LEU A 57 1.22 -9.04 -28.52
N SER A 58 1.43 -10.20 -29.14
CA SER A 58 2.77 -10.69 -29.46
C SER A 58 3.38 -9.97 -30.67
N ALA A 59 4.72 -9.84 -30.70
CA ALA A 59 5.45 -9.14 -31.77
C ALA A 59 5.13 -9.74 -33.15
N LYS A 60 4.98 -11.07 -33.24
CA LYS A 60 4.62 -11.78 -34.46
C LYS A 60 3.22 -11.42 -34.96
N LYS A 61 2.24 -11.29 -34.07
CA LYS A 61 0.85 -10.96 -34.44
C LYS A 61 0.74 -9.55 -34.98
N ILE A 62 1.37 -8.58 -34.32
CA ILE A 62 1.34 -7.17 -34.74
C ILE A 62 2.11 -6.97 -36.04
N SER A 63 3.27 -7.62 -36.19
CA SER A 63 4.03 -7.59 -37.46
C SER A 63 3.21 -8.14 -38.63
N ALA A 64 2.38 -9.16 -38.41
CA ALA A 64 1.49 -9.71 -39.43
C ALA A 64 0.32 -8.79 -39.80
N SER A 65 -0.06 -7.85 -38.92
CA SER A 65 -1.12 -6.87 -39.16
C SER A 65 -0.68 -5.68 -40.03
N GLY A 66 0.62 -5.51 -40.29
CA GLY A 66 1.16 -4.45 -41.17
C GLY A 66 1.16 -3.03 -40.57
N VAL A 67 0.72 -2.85 -39.32
CA VAL A 67 0.72 -1.56 -38.61
C VAL A 67 2.09 -1.37 -37.94
N LEU A 68 3.07 -0.90 -38.71
CA LEU A 68 4.44 -0.71 -38.22
C LEU A 68 4.93 0.71 -38.53
N GLN A 69 5.28 1.45 -37.49
CA GLN A 69 6.12 2.63 -37.63
C GLN A 69 7.60 2.22 -37.54
N GLN A 70 8.49 3.02 -38.13
CA GLN A 70 9.93 2.86 -37.99
C GLN A 70 10.53 4.10 -37.35
N ASN A 71 10.51 4.14 -36.02
CA ASN A 71 11.21 5.16 -35.25
C ASN A 71 12.56 4.58 -34.79
N THR A 72 13.65 5.13 -35.34
CA THR A 72 15.02 4.63 -35.09
C THR A 72 15.47 4.81 -33.63
N GLN A 73 15.02 5.87 -32.96
CA GLN A 73 15.30 6.10 -31.53
C GLN A 73 14.56 5.07 -30.66
N LEU A 74 13.27 4.85 -30.92
CA LEU A 74 12.49 3.82 -30.20
C LEU A 74 13.07 2.43 -30.44
N GLN A 75 13.47 2.10 -31.67
CA GLN A 75 14.16 0.83 -31.95
C GLN A 75 15.46 0.67 -31.15
N GLY A 76 16.23 1.74 -30.99
CA GLY A 76 17.43 1.75 -30.15
C GLY A 76 17.11 1.42 -28.69
N LEU A 77 16.10 2.07 -28.12
CA LEU A 77 15.65 1.79 -26.75
C LEU A 77 15.11 0.36 -26.60
N MET A 78 14.31 -0.11 -27.57
CA MET A 78 13.79 -1.48 -27.56
C MET A 78 14.91 -2.53 -27.59
N LYS A 79 16.01 -2.28 -28.32
CA LYS A 79 17.18 -3.17 -28.31
C LYS A 79 17.86 -3.23 -26.93
N VAL A 80 17.90 -2.12 -26.21
CA VAL A 80 18.42 -2.08 -24.84
C VAL A 80 17.50 -2.85 -23.89
N ALA A 81 16.18 -2.73 -24.06
CA ALA A 81 15.20 -3.41 -23.24
C ALA A 81 15.21 -4.95 -23.42
N ALA A 82 15.42 -5.41 -24.66
CA ALA A 82 15.19 -6.78 -25.12
C ALA A 82 16.09 -7.90 -24.53
N GLY A 83 16.93 -7.60 -23.54
CA GLY A 83 17.73 -8.58 -22.81
C GLY A 83 17.44 -8.65 -21.31
N SER A 84 16.52 -7.83 -20.82
CA SER A 84 16.23 -7.75 -19.38
C SER A 84 15.20 -8.78 -18.94
N ALA A 85 15.40 -9.28 -17.73
CA ALA A 85 14.47 -10.17 -17.03
C ALA A 85 13.39 -9.42 -16.23
N SER A 86 13.39 -8.08 -16.26
CA SER A 86 12.54 -7.21 -15.44
C SER A 86 11.86 -6.11 -16.27
N VAL A 87 10.74 -5.60 -15.75
CA VAL A 87 10.01 -4.46 -16.33
C VAL A 87 10.79 -3.14 -16.28
N SER A 88 11.89 -3.04 -15.52
CA SER A 88 12.78 -1.88 -15.53
C SER A 88 13.36 -1.57 -16.91
N ALA A 89 13.49 -2.58 -17.78
CA ALA A 89 13.90 -2.38 -19.17
C ALA A 89 12.95 -1.46 -19.96
N PHE A 90 11.69 -1.38 -19.56
CA PHE A 90 10.69 -0.53 -20.20
C PHE A 90 10.65 0.89 -19.65
N ALA A 91 11.40 1.18 -18.59
CA ALA A 91 11.32 2.45 -17.87
C ALA A 91 11.59 3.65 -18.79
N SER A 92 12.74 3.66 -19.47
CA SER A 92 13.09 4.75 -20.40
C SER A 92 12.25 4.76 -21.68
N LEU A 93 11.70 3.61 -22.10
CA LEU A 93 10.77 3.55 -23.25
C LEU A 93 9.45 4.25 -22.92
N GLY A 94 8.82 3.86 -21.81
CA GLY A 94 7.56 4.44 -21.37
C GLY A 94 7.70 5.92 -21.09
N SER A 95 8.77 6.32 -20.39
CA SER A 95 9.12 7.72 -20.11
C SER A 95 9.20 8.55 -21.39
N THR A 96 9.98 8.09 -22.37
CA THR A 96 10.18 8.78 -23.66
C THR A 96 8.86 8.93 -24.44
N LEU A 97 8.02 7.90 -24.44
CA LEU A 97 6.74 7.92 -25.14
C LEU A 97 5.75 8.91 -24.52
N LEU A 98 5.64 8.91 -23.19
CA LEU A 98 4.77 9.85 -22.49
C LEU A 98 5.27 11.30 -22.64
N SER A 99 6.58 11.54 -22.52
CA SER A 99 7.13 12.89 -22.66
C SER A 99 6.90 13.47 -24.07
N ASN A 100 6.95 12.62 -25.10
CA ASN A 100 6.80 13.02 -26.49
C ASN A 100 5.38 13.47 -26.85
N LEU A 101 4.37 13.21 -26.01
CA LEU A 101 2.99 13.67 -26.25
C LEU A 101 2.83 15.20 -26.30
N THR A 102 3.80 15.93 -25.74
CA THR A 102 3.88 17.39 -25.85
C THR A 102 4.28 17.86 -27.25
N GLU A 103 4.96 17.00 -28.03
CA GLU A 103 5.42 17.31 -29.39
C GLU A 103 4.57 16.62 -30.48
N SER A 104 4.20 15.34 -30.29
CA SER A 104 3.36 14.57 -31.21
C SER A 104 2.36 13.70 -30.44
N ARG A 105 1.09 13.81 -30.82
CA ARG A 105 -0.06 13.10 -30.20
C ARG A 105 -0.54 11.91 -31.03
N ASP A 106 0.26 11.52 -32.02
CA ASP A 106 -0.07 10.42 -32.91
C ASP A 106 0.09 9.09 -32.20
N ASP A 107 -0.76 8.12 -32.54
CA ASP A 107 -0.62 6.75 -32.07
C ASP A 107 0.73 6.18 -32.50
N VAL A 108 1.41 5.50 -31.58
CA VAL A 108 2.67 4.81 -31.82
C VAL A 108 2.46 3.30 -31.74
N THR A 109 2.98 2.56 -32.72
CA THR A 109 3.08 1.09 -32.64
C THR A 109 4.41 0.65 -33.26
N GLN A 110 5.27 0.09 -32.41
CA GLN A 110 6.61 -0.36 -32.79
C GLN A 110 6.81 -1.80 -32.33
N VAL A 111 7.38 -2.61 -33.21
CA VAL A 111 7.75 -4.00 -32.93
C VAL A 111 9.23 -4.21 -33.22
N LEU A 112 9.88 -5.01 -32.39
CA LEU A 112 11.23 -5.53 -32.57
C LEU A 112 11.18 -7.06 -32.43
N SER A 113 11.36 -7.78 -33.53
CA SER A 113 11.25 -9.24 -33.53
C SER A 113 12.43 -9.91 -32.82
N GLY A 114 12.18 -11.07 -32.20
CA GLY A 114 13.24 -11.89 -31.57
C GLY A 114 14.35 -12.28 -32.55
N ALA A 115 14.01 -12.50 -33.83
CA ALA A 115 14.99 -12.73 -34.89
C ALA A 115 15.92 -11.52 -35.12
N ALA A 116 15.41 -10.29 -35.07
CA ALA A 116 16.21 -9.07 -35.20
C ALA A 116 17.11 -8.82 -33.97
N LEU A 117 16.79 -9.46 -32.83
CA LEU A 117 17.56 -9.42 -31.60
C LEU A 117 18.65 -10.50 -31.53
N GLY A 118 18.61 -11.49 -32.43
CA GLY A 118 19.48 -12.67 -32.33
C GLY A 118 19.19 -13.54 -31.10
N THR A 119 18.05 -13.33 -30.45
CA THR A 119 17.63 -14.05 -29.24
C THR A 119 16.64 -15.15 -29.62
N THR A 120 16.90 -16.39 -29.21
CA THR A 120 15.97 -17.51 -29.40
C THR A 120 14.90 -17.60 -28.31
N ARG A 121 15.10 -16.91 -27.19
CA ARG A 121 14.22 -16.91 -26.02
C ARG A 121 14.40 -15.64 -25.19
N ALA A 122 13.30 -15.09 -24.68
CA ALA A 122 13.36 -14.01 -23.69
C ALA A 122 13.72 -14.60 -22.30
N PRO A 123 14.48 -13.88 -21.45
CA PRO A 123 14.79 -14.35 -20.11
C PRO A 123 13.52 -14.53 -19.27
N ASN A 124 12.60 -13.55 -19.35
CA ASN A 124 11.26 -13.59 -18.80
C ASN A 124 10.26 -12.94 -19.78
N ASN A 125 9.01 -13.38 -19.71
CA ASN A 125 7.90 -12.71 -20.38
C ASN A 125 7.42 -11.55 -19.51
N SER A 126 7.48 -10.33 -20.03
CA SER A 126 7.16 -9.13 -19.25
C SER A 126 6.06 -8.33 -19.93
N ALA A 127 5.15 -7.77 -19.14
CA ALA A 127 4.04 -6.95 -19.60
C ALA A 127 3.88 -5.71 -18.71
N VAL A 128 3.65 -4.56 -19.35
CA VAL A 128 3.32 -3.28 -18.70
C VAL A 128 2.12 -2.68 -19.41
N THR A 129 1.16 -2.20 -18.63
CA THR A 129 0.02 -1.40 -19.09
C THR A 129 -0.11 -0.17 -18.21
N LEU A 130 -0.22 0.99 -18.83
CA LEU A 130 -0.55 2.23 -18.17
C LEU A 130 -1.72 2.88 -18.90
N ASP A 131 -2.82 3.06 -18.19
CA ASP A 131 -3.99 3.77 -18.68
C ASP A 131 -4.14 5.08 -17.91
N ILE A 132 -4.29 6.19 -18.64
CA ILE A 132 -4.48 7.52 -18.07
C ILE A 132 -5.74 8.11 -18.65
N VAL A 133 -6.74 8.35 -17.79
CA VAL A 133 -8.00 8.99 -18.19
C VAL A 133 -7.88 10.48 -17.89
N THR A 134 -8.10 11.31 -18.90
CA THR A 134 -8.14 12.78 -18.76
C THR A 134 -9.49 13.28 -18.26
N GLN A 135 -9.58 14.53 -17.82
CA GLN A 135 -10.85 15.12 -17.43
C GLN A 135 -11.80 15.42 -18.60
N SER A 136 -11.28 15.60 -19.82
CA SER A 136 -12.13 15.68 -21.02
C SER A 136 -12.76 14.34 -21.40
N GLY A 137 -12.18 13.22 -20.93
CA GLY A 137 -12.68 11.86 -21.19
C GLY A 137 -11.83 11.06 -22.18
N SER A 138 -10.77 11.63 -22.74
CA SER A 138 -9.78 10.90 -23.53
C SER A 138 -8.94 9.96 -22.67
N THR A 139 -8.57 8.80 -23.21
CA THR A 139 -7.77 7.79 -22.50
C THR A 139 -6.48 7.50 -23.25
N VAL A 140 -5.35 7.69 -22.59
CA VAL A 140 -4.03 7.32 -23.10
C VAL A 140 -3.69 5.92 -22.64
N HIS A 141 -3.43 5.02 -23.58
CA HIS A 141 -3.07 3.62 -23.37
C HIS A 141 -1.62 3.40 -23.77
N LEU A 142 -0.75 3.12 -22.79
CA LEU A 142 0.62 2.67 -23.02
C LEU A 142 0.72 1.18 -22.71
N VAL A 143 1.08 0.38 -23.72
CA VAL A 143 1.27 -1.06 -23.59
C VAL A 143 2.67 -1.44 -24.06
N MET A 144 3.39 -2.17 -23.21
CA MET A 144 4.72 -2.70 -23.54
C MET A 144 4.78 -4.17 -23.17
N SER A 145 5.32 -5.00 -24.07
CA SER A 145 5.45 -6.43 -23.81
C SER A 145 6.75 -6.98 -24.39
N GLN A 146 7.36 -7.93 -23.67
CA GLN A 146 8.47 -8.74 -24.15
C GLN A 146 8.07 -10.21 -24.01
N GLN A 147 8.21 -10.94 -25.12
CA GLN A 147 7.96 -12.39 -25.21
C GLN A 147 9.06 -13.02 -26.09
N ASP A 148 9.04 -14.34 -26.22
CA ASP A 148 10.00 -15.07 -27.06
C ASP A 148 10.01 -14.62 -28.52
N ASP A 149 8.88 -14.11 -29.03
CA ASP A 149 8.75 -13.65 -30.41
C ASP A 149 9.24 -12.21 -30.64
N GLY A 150 9.56 -11.48 -29.56
CA GLY A 150 10.13 -10.15 -29.60
C GLY A 150 9.54 -9.19 -28.58
N LEU A 151 9.77 -7.90 -28.82
CA LEU A 151 9.33 -6.80 -27.99
C LEU A 151 8.34 -5.92 -28.79
N THR A 152 7.26 -5.52 -28.13
CA THR A 152 6.20 -4.69 -28.69
C THR A 152 6.00 -3.47 -27.79
N VAL A 153 5.82 -2.31 -28.41
CA VAL A 153 5.37 -1.10 -27.72
C VAL A 153 4.24 -0.45 -28.49
N GLN A 154 3.21 -0.02 -27.78
CA GLN A 154 2.07 0.71 -28.30
C GLN A 154 1.71 1.88 -27.37
N LEU A 155 1.52 3.07 -27.94
CA LEU A 155 0.92 4.22 -27.29
C LEU A 155 -0.28 4.62 -28.14
N LYS A 156 -1.47 4.66 -27.54
CA LYS A 156 -2.71 5.04 -28.24
C LYS A 156 -3.50 6.04 -27.43
N THR A 157 -4.24 6.90 -28.12
CA THR A 157 -5.23 7.77 -27.47
C THR A 157 -6.62 7.45 -27.99
N ASP A 158 -7.49 6.97 -27.11
CA ASP A 158 -8.90 6.80 -27.39
C ASP A 158 -9.68 8.06 -26.99
N GLY A 159 -10.68 8.45 -27.79
CA GLY A 159 -11.49 9.65 -27.57
C GLY A 159 -11.06 10.83 -28.43
N GLU A 160 -11.20 12.05 -27.91
CA GLU A 160 -10.72 13.25 -28.59
C GLU A 160 -9.20 13.38 -28.44
N ALA A 161 -8.55 14.09 -29.35
CA ALA A 161 -7.12 14.37 -29.22
C ALA A 161 -6.85 15.16 -27.93
N LEU A 162 -5.77 14.81 -27.22
CA LEU A 162 -5.37 15.53 -26.01
C LEU A 162 -5.18 17.01 -26.33
N ASN A 163 -5.68 17.88 -25.46
CA ASN A 163 -5.30 19.28 -25.51
C ASN A 163 -3.88 19.50 -24.95
N ASP A 164 -3.35 20.72 -25.07
CA ASP A 164 -1.97 21.04 -24.68
C ASP A 164 -1.72 20.82 -23.18
N ASP A 165 -2.68 21.20 -22.33
CA ASP A 165 -2.60 21.06 -20.87
C ASP A 165 -2.68 19.58 -20.45
N GLU A 166 -3.55 18.80 -21.08
CA GLU A 166 -3.67 17.36 -20.86
C GLU A 166 -2.42 16.60 -21.31
N ALA A 167 -1.90 16.93 -22.50
CA ALA A 167 -0.66 16.34 -23.00
C ALA A 167 0.52 16.65 -22.07
N ALA A 168 0.61 17.88 -21.54
CA ALA A 168 1.60 18.24 -20.53
C ALA A 168 1.41 17.49 -19.21
N ALA A 169 0.16 17.33 -18.75
CA ALA A 169 -0.15 16.58 -17.54
C ALA A 169 0.21 15.09 -17.65
N VAL A 170 -0.05 14.47 -18.81
CA VAL A 170 0.38 13.09 -19.10
C VAL A 170 1.90 13.00 -19.18
N ALA A 171 2.56 13.93 -19.86
CA ALA A 171 4.02 13.96 -19.96
C ALA A 171 4.71 14.10 -18.60
N ASN A 172 4.11 14.83 -17.65
CA ASN A 172 4.62 14.96 -16.28
C ASN A 172 4.63 13.62 -15.49
N LEU A 173 3.90 12.60 -15.96
CA LEU A 173 3.95 11.25 -15.38
C LEU A 173 5.13 10.41 -15.89
N SER A 174 5.88 10.86 -16.91
CA SER A 174 7.01 10.12 -17.50
C SER A 174 8.07 9.73 -16.47
N GLU A 175 8.57 10.69 -15.70
CA GLU A 175 9.58 10.45 -14.65
C GLU A 175 9.03 9.55 -13.53
N ALA A 176 7.75 9.71 -13.19
CA ALA A 176 7.09 8.89 -12.18
C ALA A 176 7.00 7.42 -12.62
N LEU A 177 6.55 7.17 -13.86
CA LEU A 177 6.53 5.84 -14.45
C LEU A 177 7.93 5.22 -14.50
N GLU A 178 8.93 6.00 -14.93
CA GLU A 178 10.32 5.54 -15.01
C GLU A 178 10.85 5.10 -13.65
N LYS A 179 10.64 5.92 -12.61
CA LYS A 179 11.03 5.58 -11.23
C LYS A 179 10.32 4.33 -10.73
N THR A 180 9.01 4.21 -10.96
CA THR A 180 8.25 3.02 -10.55
C THR A 180 8.79 1.76 -11.21
N LEU A 181 8.98 1.75 -12.53
CA LEU A 181 9.47 0.58 -13.26
C LEU A 181 10.92 0.24 -12.91
N ASN A 182 11.79 1.24 -12.74
CA ASN A 182 13.17 1.03 -12.28
C ASN A 182 13.21 0.46 -10.86
N GLY A 183 12.35 0.94 -9.96
CA GLY A 183 12.24 0.44 -8.59
C GLY A 183 11.82 -1.03 -8.52
N LEU A 184 10.86 -1.45 -9.35
CA LEU A 184 10.42 -2.86 -9.44
C LEU A 184 11.55 -3.81 -9.88
N GLY A 185 12.52 -3.32 -10.63
CA GLY A 185 13.68 -4.10 -11.07
C GLY A 185 14.87 -4.14 -10.11
N GLN A 186 14.78 -3.49 -8.95
CA GLN A 186 15.82 -3.57 -7.91
C GLN A 186 15.74 -4.89 -7.12
N GLU A 187 16.83 -5.25 -6.45
CA GLU A 187 16.89 -6.39 -5.53
C GLU A 187 17.36 -5.91 -4.14
N PRO A 188 16.47 -5.79 -3.14
CA PRO A 188 15.02 -6.07 -3.20
C PRO A 188 14.23 -4.99 -3.97
N PRO A 189 13.02 -5.32 -4.48
CA PRO A 189 12.17 -4.38 -5.21
C PRO A 189 11.77 -3.15 -4.38
N GLN A 190 11.80 -1.98 -5.01
CA GLN A 190 11.38 -0.70 -4.42
C GLN A 190 10.07 -0.22 -5.05
N LEU A 191 9.02 -0.11 -4.24
CA LEU A 191 7.70 0.34 -4.67
C LEU A 191 7.59 1.87 -4.60
N ASP A 192 8.25 2.57 -5.52
CA ASP A 192 8.15 4.03 -5.66
C ASP A 192 7.06 4.42 -6.64
N ILE A 193 5.84 4.56 -6.13
CA ILE A 193 4.64 4.99 -6.87
C ILE A 193 4.24 6.43 -6.52
N SER A 194 5.07 7.14 -5.75
CA SER A 194 4.73 8.44 -5.18
C SER A 194 4.45 9.50 -6.25
N GLY A 195 5.19 9.48 -7.36
CA GLY A 195 4.94 10.37 -8.49
C GLY A 195 3.61 10.09 -9.20
N LEU A 196 3.18 8.82 -9.23
CA LEU A 196 1.94 8.39 -9.89
C LEU A 196 0.68 8.74 -9.09
N THR A 197 0.80 9.06 -7.80
CA THR A 197 -0.34 9.49 -6.97
C THR A 197 -0.53 11.00 -6.91
N ASN A 198 0.43 11.79 -7.40
CA ASN A 198 0.50 13.24 -7.26
C ASN A 198 0.18 13.99 -8.58
N PHE A 199 -0.65 13.41 -9.44
CA PHE A 199 -1.06 14.06 -10.67
C PHE A 199 -2.03 15.23 -10.44
N ASP A 200 -2.11 16.15 -11.41
CA ASP A 200 -3.10 17.24 -11.38
C ASP A 200 -4.49 16.69 -11.68
N SER A 201 -5.32 16.55 -10.64
CA SER A 201 -6.68 16.00 -10.74
C SER A 201 -7.65 16.91 -11.51
N ARG A 202 -7.23 18.13 -11.86
CA ARG A 202 -7.99 19.03 -12.75
C ARG A 202 -7.78 18.68 -14.22
N MET A 203 -6.68 18.00 -14.54
CA MET A 203 -6.33 17.58 -15.90
C MET A 203 -6.55 16.08 -16.09
N LEU A 204 -6.21 15.28 -15.09
CA LEU A 204 -6.33 13.82 -15.13
C LEU A 204 -7.39 13.34 -14.15
N LYS A 205 -8.21 12.39 -14.59
CA LYS A 205 -9.25 11.75 -13.80
C LYS A 205 -8.74 10.51 -13.09
N SER A 206 -7.95 9.67 -13.76
CA SER A 206 -7.36 8.48 -13.14
C SER A 206 -6.05 8.05 -13.81
N VAL A 207 -5.24 7.31 -13.06
CA VAL A 207 -4.02 6.65 -13.50
C VAL A 207 -4.03 5.20 -13.02
N ASP A 208 -3.90 4.26 -13.95
CA ASP A 208 -3.91 2.83 -13.70
C ASP A 208 -2.63 2.21 -14.26
N LEU A 209 -1.78 1.64 -13.41
CA LEU A 209 -0.53 0.97 -13.82
C LEU A 209 -0.59 -0.52 -13.44
N LYS A 210 -0.36 -1.39 -14.42
CA LYS A 210 -0.26 -2.83 -14.21
C LYS A 210 1.05 -3.36 -14.77
N THR A 211 1.71 -4.23 -14.01
CA THR A 211 2.93 -4.92 -14.45
C THR A 211 2.85 -6.40 -14.13
N ASP A 212 3.45 -7.23 -14.98
CA ASP A 212 3.56 -8.67 -14.74
C ASP A 212 4.85 -9.20 -15.38
N VAL A 213 5.56 -10.04 -14.63
CA VAL A 213 6.77 -10.75 -15.09
C VAL A 213 6.52 -12.22 -14.87
N ARG A 214 6.65 -13.02 -15.94
CA ARG A 214 6.43 -14.46 -15.92
C ARG A 214 7.64 -15.24 -16.40
N ASN A 215 7.84 -16.42 -15.82
CA ASN A 215 8.73 -17.43 -16.35
C ASN A 215 7.98 -18.76 -16.47
N ASN A 216 8.03 -19.38 -17.64
CA ASN A 216 7.31 -20.63 -17.94
C ASN A 216 5.80 -20.59 -17.59
N GLY A 217 5.17 -19.40 -17.67
CA GLY A 217 3.75 -19.20 -17.34
C GLY A 217 3.46 -18.92 -15.87
N GLU A 218 4.44 -19.04 -14.98
CA GLU A 218 4.31 -18.66 -13.57
C GLU A 218 4.67 -17.18 -13.36
N THR A 219 3.83 -16.43 -12.66
CA THR A 219 4.11 -15.04 -12.27
C THR A 219 5.23 -15.01 -11.22
N LEU A 220 6.30 -14.29 -11.53
CA LEU A 220 7.43 -14.02 -10.65
C LEU A 220 7.24 -12.72 -9.85
N GLN A 221 6.61 -11.72 -10.47
CA GLN A 221 6.34 -10.41 -9.88
C GLN A 221 5.12 -9.78 -10.57
N SER A 222 4.20 -9.21 -9.80
CA SER A 222 3.13 -8.38 -10.38
C SER A 222 2.82 -7.14 -9.53
N LEU A 223 2.39 -6.07 -10.20
CA LEU A 223 1.90 -4.83 -9.60
C LEU A 223 0.57 -4.47 -10.24
N ASN A 224 -0.39 -4.03 -9.44
CA ASN A 224 -1.62 -3.38 -9.87
C ASN A 224 -1.80 -2.11 -9.03
N PHE A 225 -1.71 -0.95 -9.67
CA PHE A 225 -1.85 0.36 -9.08
C PHE A 225 -3.02 1.09 -9.73
N HIS A 226 -3.80 1.77 -8.91
CA HIS A 226 -4.87 2.67 -9.33
C HIS A 226 -4.86 3.93 -8.47
N ALA A 227 -5.07 5.08 -9.08
CA ALA A 227 -5.34 6.33 -8.37
C ALA A 227 -6.34 7.19 -9.15
N ASP A 228 -7.40 7.62 -8.48
CA ASP A 228 -8.37 8.63 -8.95
C ASP A 228 -8.64 9.68 -7.84
N ASP A 229 -9.70 10.48 -8.00
CA ASP A 229 -10.10 11.53 -7.06
C ASP A 229 -10.65 11.00 -5.73
N LYS A 230 -11.03 9.72 -5.66
CA LYS A 230 -11.72 9.11 -4.53
C LYS A 230 -10.95 7.99 -3.86
N THR A 231 -10.19 7.24 -4.63
CA THR A 231 -9.57 6.00 -4.20
C THR A 231 -8.18 5.86 -4.79
N ARG A 232 -7.30 5.29 -3.99
CA ARG A 232 -5.96 4.90 -4.43
C ARG A 232 -5.71 3.49 -3.93
N SER A 233 -5.17 2.61 -4.76
CA SER A 233 -4.92 1.23 -4.38
C SER A 233 -3.67 0.65 -5.03
N VAL A 234 -3.09 -0.33 -4.34
CA VAL A 234 -1.93 -1.10 -4.78
C VAL A 234 -2.13 -2.55 -4.39
N ALA A 235 -1.84 -3.46 -5.32
CA ALA A 235 -1.55 -4.84 -5.01
C ALA A 235 -0.23 -5.24 -5.68
N TYR A 236 0.73 -5.67 -4.86
CA TYR A 236 2.03 -6.15 -5.28
C TYR A 236 2.25 -7.57 -4.76
N GLU A 237 2.86 -8.43 -5.57
CA GLU A 237 3.33 -9.74 -5.14
C GLU A 237 4.60 -10.14 -5.89
N ASP A 238 5.48 -10.86 -5.22
CA ASP A 238 6.64 -11.51 -5.81
C ASP A 238 6.99 -12.82 -5.09
N GLY A 239 8.14 -13.40 -5.42
CA GLY A 239 8.74 -14.59 -4.79
C GLY A 239 9.10 -14.45 -3.30
N ASN A 240 9.01 -13.26 -2.69
CA ASN A 240 9.30 -13.00 -1.28
C ASN A 240 8.09 -12.56 -0.43
N PHE A 241 7.18 -11.74 -0.95
CA PHE A 241 6.03 -11.22 -0.19
C PHE A 241 4.85 -10.81 -1.07
N SER A 242 3.71 -10.54 -0.43
CA SER A 242 2.58 -9.82 -1.03
C SER A 242 2.18 -8.63 -0.17
N LEU A 243 1.80 -7.54 -0.84
CA LEU A 243 1.35 -6.29 -0.24
C LEU A 243 0.06 -5.85 -0.93
N LYS A 244 -1.00 -5.60 -0.16
CA LYS A 244 -2.22 -4.95 -0.65
C LYS A 244 -2.50 -3.72 0.18
N MET A 245 -2.93 -2.65 -0.47
CA MET A 245 -3.31 -1.42 0.19
C MET A 245 -4.38 -0.66 -0.59
N SER A 246 -5.30 -0.04 0.13
CA SER A 246 -6.22 0.96 -0.41
C SER A 246 -6.32 2.15 0.53
N SER A 247 -6.58 3.33 -0.04
CA SER A 247 -6.86 4.58 0.65
C SER A 247 -8.08 5.22 -0.01
N ASP A 248 -9.01 5.73 0.80
CA ASP A 248 -10.27 6.34 0.40
C ASP A 248 -10.26 7.83 0.78
N SER A 249 -10.16 8.69 -0.24
CA SER A 249 -10.21 10.14 -0.14
C SER A 249 -11.61 10.73 -0.34
N SER A 250 -12.65 9.90 -0.51
CA SER A 250 -14.02 10.39 -0.73
C SER A 250 -14.57 11.21 0.44
N HIS A 251 -14.02 11.01 1.64
CA HIS A 251 -14.36 11.76 2.85
C HIS A 251 -13.32 12.83 3.21
N ALA A 252 -12.92 13.66 2.24
CA ALA A 252 -11.90 14.71 2.40
C ALA A 252 -12.14 15.68 3.57
N VAL A 253 -13.38 15.78 4.07
CA VAL A 253 -13.75 16.56 5.27
C VAL A 253 -13.06 16.07 6.54
N PHE A 254 -12.68 14.78 6.61
CA PHE A 254 -11.96 14.19 7.74
C PHE A 254 -10.45 14.14 7.54
N SER A 255 -9.97 14.44 6.32
CA SER A 255 -8.54 14.55 6.04
C SER A 255 -7.98 15.79 6.74
N GLY A 256 -6.93 15.58 7.53
CA GLY A 256 -6.24 16.64 8.25
C GLY A 256 -5.45 17.53 7.30
N ASN A 257 -5.00 18.67 7.82
CA ASN A 257 -4.04 19.50 7.08
C ASN A 257 -2.71 18.75 6.86
N TYR A 258 -1.86 19.27 5.98
CA TYR A 258 -0.59 18.64 5.64
C TYR A 258 0.28 18.31 6.87
N ALA A 259 0.36 19.19 7.87
CA ALA A 259 1.15 18.94 9.07
C ALA A 259 0.58 17.79 9.92
N GLN A 260 -0.74 17.70 10.05
CA GLN A 260 -1.42 16.58 10.71
C GLN A 260 -1.17 15.27 9.97
N GLN A 261 -1.32 15.26 8.64
CA GLN A 261 -1.02 14.09 7.81
C GLN A 261 0.43 13.62 8.01
N GLN A 262 1.41 14.52 7.95
CA GLN A 262 2.82 14.15 8.15
C GLN A 262 3.09 13.58 9.55
N SER A 263 2.45 14.13 10.58
CA SER A 263 2.54 13.60 11.95
C SER A 263 1.95 12.20 12.05
N ALA A 264 0.78 11.97 11.45
CA ALA A 264 0.14 10.66 11.46
C ALA A 264 0.91 9.62 10.64
N LEU A 265 1.44 9.99 9.47
CA LEU A 265 2.31 9.12 8.67
C LEU A 265 3.55 8.69 9.46
N ARG A 266 4.17 9.59 10.23
CA ARG A 266 5.31 9.24 11.12
C ARG A 266 4.88 8.30 12.25
N ALA A 267 3.72 8.52 12.85
CA ALA A 267 3.22 7.64 13.90
C ALA A 267 2.94 6.22 13.38
N TYR A 268 2.41 6.10 12.17
CA TYR A 268 2.25 4.80 11.50
C TYR A 268 3.59 4.16 11.12
N ASP A 269 4.55 4.92 10.63
CA ASP A 269 5.92 4.44 10.39
C ASP A 269 6.53 3.80 11.65
N ASP A 270 6.42 4.47 12.80
CA ASP A 270 6.89 3.95 14.08
C ASP A 270 6.14 2.67 14.49
N LYS A 271 4.82 2.61 14.23
CA LYS A 271 4.01 1.43 14.51
C LYS A 271 4.41 0.24 13.64
N PHE A 272 4.65 0.47 12.36
CA PHE A 272 5.14 -0.52 11.41
C PHE A 272 6.52 -1.04 11.81
N ASP A 273 7.44 -0.16 12.23
CA ASP A 273 8.77 -0.56 12.71
C ASP A 273 8.69 -1.38 14.01
N LYS A 274 7.81 -1.02 14.95
CA LYS A 274 7.56 -1.80 16.16
C LYS A 274 6.99 -3.18 15.84
N ALA A 275 6.03 -3.27 14.93
CA ALA A 275 5.46 -4.55 14.49
C ALA A 275 6.52 -5.44 13.85
N ARG A 276 7.33 -4.87 12.93
CA ARG A 276 8.46 -5.56 12.32
C ARG A 276 9.44 -6.09 13.35
N ILE A 277 9.86 -5.27 14.31
CA ILE A 277 10.79 -5.69 15.37
C ILE A 277 10.20 -6.80 16.23
N ALA A 278 8.94 -6.66 16.64
CA ALA A 278 8.26 -7.63 17.50
C ALA A 278 8.08 -8.99 16.82
N GLY A 279 7.74 -9.01 15.52
CA GLY A 279 7.50 -10.23 14.76
C GLY A 279 8.69 -10.73 13.93
N GLN A 280 9.89 -10.15 14.08
CA GLN A 280 11.06 -10.45 13.24
C GLN A 280 10.80 -10.33 11.72
N GLY A 281 9.99 -9.34 11.33
CA GLY A 281 9.71 -9.05 9.93
C GLY A 281 10.93 -8.53 9.16
N ASP A 282 10.91 -8.72 7.85
CA ASP A 282 11.96 -8.26 6.94
C ASP A 282 11.95 -6.72 6.83
N ARG A 283 13.14 -6.13 6.84
CA ARG A 283 13.30 -4.67 6.85
C ARG A 283 12.93 -4.04 5.52
N ASP A 284 13.30 -4.65 4.41
CA ASP A 284 13.11 -4.08 3.09
C ASP A 284 11.65 -4.19 2.65
N GLN A 285 11.00 -5.29 3.01
CA GLN A 285 9.55 -5.45 2.81
C GLN A 285 8.74 -4.45 3.65
N MET A 286 9.19 -4.16 4.89
CA MET A 286 8.57 -3.12 5.70
C MET A 286 8.81 -1.72 5.12
N ALA A 287 9.99 -1.46 4.54
CA ALA A 287 10.25 -0.22 3.82
C ALA A 287 9.34 -0.06 2.58
N ALA A 288 9.07 -1.14 1.85
CA ALA A 288 8.12 -1.14 0.74
C ALA A 288 6.70 -0.80 1.21
N LEU A 289 6.24 -1.40 2.32
CA LEU A 289 4.95 -1.05 2.95
C LEU A 289 4.89 0.45 3.31
N LYS A 290 5.94 0.99 3.95
CA LYS A 290 6.02 2.40 4.34
C LYS A 290 5.98 3.34 3.14
N SER A 291 6.72 3.01 2.07
CA SER A 291 6.73 3.77 0.81
C SER A 291 5.32 3.86 0.22
N VAL A 292 4.65 2.71 0.05
CA VAL A 292 3.29 2.64 -0.50
C VAL A 292 2.29 3.36 0.42
N PHE A 293 2.38 3.14 1.74
CA PHE A 293 1.50 3.80 2.71
C PHE A 293 1.55 5.32 2.60
N ARG A 294 2.77 5.87 2.50
CA ARG A 294 2.99 7.30 2.31
C ARG A 294 2.48 7.77 0.95
N ALA A 295 2.75 7.04 -0.12
CA ALA A 295 2.31 7.42 -1.46
C ALA A 295 0.79 7.51 -1.58
N LEU A 296 0.04 6.57 -0.97
CA LEU A 296 -1.42 6.56 -1.05
C LEU A 296 -2.07 7.57 -0.09
N ASN A 297 -1.50 7.81 1.09
CA ASN A 297 -2.11 8.65 2.13
C ASN A 297 -1.53 10.08 2.24
N SER A 298 -0.61 10.47 1.34
CA SER A 298 -0.12 11.85 1.26
C SER A 298 -0.94 12.68 0.28
N THR A 299 -1.16 13.94 0.62
CA THR A 299 -1.63 14.97 -0.32
C THR A 299 -0.45 15.79 -0.85
N ALA A 300 -0.48 16.16 -2.12
CA ALA A 300 0.56 16.96 -2.76
C ALA A 300 0.54 18.41 -2.24
N SER A 301 1.46 18.73 -1.34
CA SER A 301 1.84 20.08 -0.86
C SER A 301 0.80 20.87 -0.04
N ALA A 302 1.31 21.69 0.87
CA ALA A 302 0.56 22.67 1.65
C ALA A 302 0.00 23.85 0.82
N GLU A 303 0.40 23.99 -0.44
CA GLU A 303 -0.02 25.08 -1.33
C GLU A 303 -1.31 24.74 -2.10
N ALA A 304 -1.60 23.46 -2.33
CA ALA A 304 -2.85 23.01 -2.94
C ALA A 304 -4.06 23.08 -1.99
N THR A 305 -3.86 23.37 -0.70
CA THR A 305 -4.93 23.49 0.29
C THR A 305 -5.61 24.88 0.32
N LYS A 306 -5.21 25.79 -0.58
CA LYS A 306 -6.01 26.99 -0.88
C LYS A 306 -6.82 26.71 -2.14
N ILE A 307 -8.14 26.87 -2.05
CA ILE A 307 -9.18 26.53 -3.05
C ILE A 307 -9.65 25.09 -2.79
N ILE A 308 -10.77 24.84 -2.10
CA ILE A 308 -12.13 24.97 -2.65
C ILE A 308 -13.12 25.64 -1.68
N THR A 309 -13.99 26.41 -2.33
CA THR A 309 -15.02 27.34 -1.92
C THR A 309 -16.23 26.73 -1.21
N VAL A 310 -16.82 27.56 -0.35
CA VAL A 310 -18.18 27.59 0.23
C VAL A 310 -19.20 26.65 -0.42
N GLY A 311 -19.59 25.62 0.34
CA GLY A 311 -20.73 24.73 0.14
C GLY A 311 -20.97 23.99 1.46
N GLN A 312 -22.20 23.57 1.76
CA GLN A 312 -22.68 23.09 3.08
C GLN A 312 -22.06 21.77 3.58
N ALA A 313 -20.75 21.56 3.41
CA ALA A 313 -20.01 20.46 4.00
C ALA A 313 -19.71 20.73 5.49
N ILE A 314 -19.83 19.67 6.29
CA ILE A 314 -19.56 19.64 7.73
C ILE A 314 -18.17 20.21 8.00
N ARG A 315 -18.09 21.29 8.78
CA ARG A 315 -16.80 21.77 9.28
C ARG A 315 -16.57 21.16 10.65
N ILE A 316 -15.67 20.18 10.72
CA ILE A 316 -15.01 19.87 11.98
C ILE A 316 -14.21 21.13 12.35
N GLY A 317 -14.56 21.80 13.45
CA GLY A 317 -13.75 22.93 13.95
C GLY A 317 -12.34 22.45 14.30
N ASP A 318 -11.35 23.35 14.25
CA ASP A 318 -9.92 23.02 14.41
C ASP A 318 -9.62 22.12 15.64
N ASN A 319 -10.36 22.30 16.73
CA ASN A 319 -10.24 21.51 17.97
C ASN A 319 -10.65 20.04 17.85
N GLY A 320 -11.54 19.71 16.91
CA GLY A 320 -11.97 18.33 16.63
C GLY A 320 -11.10 17.65 15.58
N ALA A 321 -10.63 18.41 14.58
CA ALA A 321 -9.79 17.89 13.51
C ALA A 321 -8.43 17.46 14.07
N SER A 322 -7.93 18.15 15.09
CA SER A 322 -6.70 17.77 15.81
C SER A 322 -6.80 16.47 16.61
N GLN A 323 -8.00 15.90 16.79
CA GLN A 323 -8.20 14.67 17.56
C GLN A 323 -8.22 13.42 16.68
N LEU A 324 -8.46 13.56 15.37
CA LEU A 324 -8.40 12.47 14.40
C LEU A 324 -6.97 12.33 13.87
N SER A 325 -6.65 11.19 13.25
CA SER A 325 -5.34 11.00 12.61
C SER A 325 -5.09 12.01 11.48
N GLY A 326 -6.15 12.48 10.83
CA GLY A 326 -6.07 13.33 9.65
C GLY A 326 -5.62 12.59 8.39
N LEU A 327 -5.47 11.26 8.43
CA LEU A 327 -5.30 10.45 7.23
C LEU A 327 -6.66 10.08 6.65
N ASN A 328 -6.66 9.80 5.34
CA ASN A 328 -7.76 9.12 4.67
C ASN A 328 -8.04 7.77 5.34
N ASP A 329 -9.25 7.26 5.15
CA ASP A 329 -9.56 5.89 5.53
C ASP A 329 -8.76 4.94 4.65
N PHE A 330 -8.27 3.84 5.23
CA PHE A 330 -7.37 2.94 4.52
C PHE A 330 -7.48 1.51 5.00
N SER A 331 -6.99 0.58 4.19
CA SER A 331 -6.78 -0.81 4.58
C SER A 331 -5.48 -1.33 3.96
N LEU A 332 -4.69 -2.09 4.71
CA LEU A 332 -3.45 -2.68 4.25
C LEU A 332 -3.21 -4.09 4.79
N SER A 333 -2.46 -4.88 4.04
CA SER A 333 -1.93 -6.18 4.45
C SER A 333 -0.58 -6.46 3.80
N LEU A 334 0.41 -6.86 4.58
CA LEU A 334 1.71 -7.37 4.15
C LEU A 334 1.87 -8.80 4.65
N THR A 335 2.16 -9.73 3.74
CA THR A 335 2.36 -11.15 4.06
C THR A 335 3.67 -11.63 3.45
N GLN A 336 4.57 -12.11 4.29
CA GLN A 336 5.80 -12.74 3.84
C GLN A 336 5.56 -14.18 3.40
N ARG A 337 6.40 -14.68 2.49
CA ARG A 337 6.41 -16.10 2.18
C ARG A 337 6.93 -16.91 3.35
N GLU A 338 6.14 -17.91 3.74
CA GLU A 338 6.53 -18.83 4.80
C GLU A 338 7.79 -19.61 4.42
N LYS A 339 8.71 -19.79 5.37
CA LYS A 339 9.94 -20.57 5.18
C LYS A 339 9.99 -21.72 6.16
N ALA A 340 10.12 -22.94 5.66
CA ALA A 340 10.39 -24.12 6.47
C ALA A 340 11.91 -24.22 6.76
N SER A 341 12.41 -23.33 7.62
CA SER A 341 13.84 -23.18 7.90
C SER A 341 14.44 -24.38 8.67
N ASN A 342 13.59 -25.22 9.28
CA ASN A 342 14.02 -26.40 10.02
C ASN A 342 13.65 -27.70 9.30
N PRO A 343 14.60 -28.39 8.66
CA PRO A 343 14.33 -29.67 7.99
C PRO A 343 13.85 -30.80 8.92
N ALA A 344 14.12 -30.72 10.23
CA ALA A 344 13.66 -31.71 11.19
C ALA A 344 12.21 -31.48 11.67
N HIS A 345 11.70 -30.26 11.51
CA HIS A 345 10.37 -29.81 11.94
C HIS A 345 9.75 -28.93 10.84
N THR A 346 9.36 -29.54 9.73
CA THR A 346 8.84 -28.80 8.55
C THR A 346 7.46 -28.18 8.79
N GLU A 347 6.79 -28.57 9.87
CA GLU A 347 5.58 -27.93 10.40
C GLU A 347 5.85 -26.57 11.05
N GLU A 348 7.09 -26.31 11.48
CA GLU A 348 7.52 -25.03 12.05
C GLU A 348 7.96 -24.10 10.91
N LYS A 349 7.08 -23.16 10.57
CA LYS A 349 7.32 -22.22 9.47
C LYS A 349 7.59 -20.82 10.00
N ASP A 350 8.72 -20.27 9.59
CA ASP A 350 9.01 -18.86 9.80
C ASP A 350 8.08 -18.03 8.91
N ARG A 351 7.41 -17.05 9.50
CA ARG A 351 6.44 -16.21 8.81
C ARG A 351 6.26 -14.87 9.52
N PHE A 352 5.79 -13.89 8.76
CA PHE A 352 5.35 -12.61 9.26
C PHE A 352 4.18 -12.14 8.39
N ALA A 353 3.10 -11.71 9.04
CA ALA A 353 1.95 -11.10 8.40
C ALA A 353 1.48 -9.93 9.27
N TYR A 354 1.26 -8.78 8.64
CA TYR A 354 0.79 -7.58 9.31
C TYR A 354 -0.34 -6.94 8.51
N SER A 355 -1.45 -6.62 9.18
CA SER A 355 -2.54 -5.85 8.59
C SER A 355 -2.89 -4.65 9.46
N ALA A 356 -3.37 -3.59 8.82
CA ALA A 356 -3.90 -2.42 9.52
C ALA A 356 -5.00 -1.77 8.71
N SER A 357 -5.94 -1.12 9.38
CA SER A 357 -6.99 -0.34 8.73
C SER A 357 -7.40 0.85 9.58
N GLN A 358 -8.00 1.83 8.92
CA GLN A 358 -8.68 2.94 9.54
C GLN A 358 -10.00 3.21 8.79
N SER A 359 -11.08 3.39 9.54
CA SER A 359 -12.38 3.79 9.00
C SER A 359 -12.99 4.92 9.83
N THR A 360 -13.74 5.79 9.18
CA THR A 360 -14.40 6.94 9.78
C THR A 360 -15.90 6.90 9.45
N GLU A 361 -16.73 6.97 10.49
CA GLU A 361 -18.19 6.94 10.39
C GLU A 361 -18.77 8.22 10.97
N GLU A 362 -19.81 8.77 10.34
CA GLU A 362 -20.57 9.91 10.85
C GLU A 362 -22.03 9.52 11.15
N GLY A 363 -22.53 9.97 12.30
CA GLY A 363 -23.94 9.87 12.68
C GLY A 363 -24.55 11.24 12.93
N LEU A 364 -25.68 11.53 12.27
CA LEU A 364 -26.51 12.71 12.53
C LEU A 364 -27.75 12.30 13.33
N HIS A 365 -27.99 13.01 14.43
CA HIS A 365 -29.14 12.75 15.32
C HIS A 365 -30.28 13.72 15.03
N SER A 366 -31.52 13.33 15.36
CA SER A 366 -32.74 14.12 15.08
C SER A 366 -32.79 15.47 15.80
N ASN A 367 -32.09 15.61 16.92
CA ASN A 367 -31.90 16.86 17.68
C ASN A 367 -30.81 17.78 17.08
N GLY A 368 -30.23 17.40 15.93
CA GLY A 368 -29.13 18.09 15.27
C GLY A 368 -27.74 17.81 15.83
N SER A 369 -27.60 17.00 16.90
CA SER A 369 -26.28 16.57 17.39
C SER A 369 -25.61 15.65 16.37
N LYS A 370 -24.28 15.60 16.40
CA LYS A 370 -23.47 14.79 15.48
C LYS A 370 -22.44 13.97 16.22
N THR A 371 -22.12 12.80 15.68
CA THR A 371 -21.07 11.93 16.20
C THR A 371 -20.15 11.54 15.05
N VAL A 372 -18.84 11.64 15.24
CA VAL A 372 -17.83 11.10 14.32
C VAL A 372 -17.05 10.02 15.06
N ILE A 373 -16.93 8.83 14.47
CA ILE A 373 -16.23 7.69 15.06
C ILE A 373 -15.12 7.28 14.08
N GLN A 374 -13.87 7.40 14.50
CA GLN A 374 -12.73 6.87 13.76
C GLN A 374 -12.22 5.62 14.46
N THR A 375 -12.16 4.49 13.75
CA THR A 375 -11.66 3.22 14.26
C THR A 375 -10.43 2.80 13.49
N ALA A 376 -9.32 2.61 14.20
CA ALA A 376 -8.09 2.03 13.67
C ALA A 376 -7.92 0.61 14.22
N ARG A 377 -7.55 -0.33 13.35
CA ARG A 377 -7.27 -1.73 13.72
C ARG A 377 -5.89 -2.14 13.22
N SER A 378 -5.23 -3.03 13.93
CA SER A 378 -4.05 -3.73 13.41
C SER A 378 -3.97 -5.15 13.95
N HIS A 379 -3.39 -6.03 13.13
CA HIS A 379 -3.13 -7.41 13.47
C HIS A 379 -1.71 -7.80 13.03
N LEU A 380 -0.97 -8.48 13.90
CA LEU A 380 0.34 -9.05 13.63
C LEU A 380 0.31 -10.55 13.98
N SER A 381 0.59 -11.38 12.99
CA SER A 381 0.87 -12.81 13.17
C SER A 381 2.28 -13.11 12.71
N ALA A 382 3.10 -13.67 13.59
CA ALA A 382 4.48 -14.01 13.26
C ALA A 382 4.91 -15.31 13.93
N ALA A 383 5.84 -16.00 13.30
CA ALA A 383 6.56 -17.10 13.91
C ALA A 383 8.01 -17.13 13.42
N TRP A 384 8.94 -17.44 14.30
CA TRP A 384 10.36 -17.49 13.95
C TRP A 384 11.15 -18.42 14.87
N HIS A 385 12.23 -18.96 14.33
CA HIS A 385 13.25 -19.65 15.10
C HIS A 385 14.30 -18.66 15.63
N GLN A 386 14.77 -18.90 16.84
CA GLN A 386 15.84 -18.12 17.47
C GLN A 386 16.84 -19.05 18.17
N ALA A 387 18.13 -18.75 18.04
CA ALA A 387 19.17 -19.51 18.73
C ALA A 387 19.04 -19.38 20.25
N LEU A 388 19.35 -20.45 20.99
CA LEU A 388 19.42 -20.39 22.46
C LEU A 388 20.53 -19.47 22.96
N ASP A 389 21.62 -19.39 22.19
CA ASP A 389 22.75 -18.50 22.41
C ASP A 389 22.86 -17.54 21.22
N PRO A 390 22.64 -16.23 21.40
CA PRO A 390 22.75 -15.24 20.32
C PRO A 390 24.13 -15.16 19.68
N SER A 391 25.19 -15.64 20.34
CA SER A 391 26.55 -15.68 19.80
C SER A 391 26.79 -16.84 18.83
N ILE A 392 25.88 -17.82 18.79
CA ILE A 392 25.96 -19.00 17.93
C ILE A 392 24.85 -18.89 16.88
N PRO A 393 25.20 -18.66 15.59
CA PRO A 393 24.21 -18.62 14.53
C PRO A 393 23.39 -19.90 14.46
N LEU A 394 22.10 -19.73 14.23
CA LEU A 394 21.18 -20.85 14.06
C LEU A 394 21.52 -21.60 12.76
N ALA A 395 21.80 -22.91 12.85
CA ALA A 395 22.17 -23.76 11.72
C ALA A 395 21.37 -25.07 11.74
N LEU A 396 20.04 -24.96 11.64
CA LEU A 396 19.12 -26.09 11.73
C LEU A 396 19.28 -27.06 10.56
N ASN A 397 19.39 -28.35 10.86
CA ASN A 397 19.42 -29.44 9.91
C ASN A 397 18.78 -30.70 10.51
N ALA A 398 18.76 -31.82 9.79
CA ALA A 398 18.10 -33.04 10.27
C ALA A 398 18.74 -33.69 11.51
N MET A 399 19.96 -33.29 11.92
CA MET A 399 20.65 -33.87 13.07
C MET A 399 20.17 -33.27 14.38
N LYS A 400 19.93 -34.12 15.38
CA LYS A 400 19.54 -33.69 16.75
C LYS A 400 20.50 -32.67 17.35
N SER A 401 21.80 -32.75 17.06
CA SER A 401 22.80 -31.80 17.56
C SER A 401 22.56 -30.35 17.09
N SER A 402 21.90 -30.14 15.96
CA SER A 402 21.55 -28.81 15.46
C SER A 402 20.26 -28.24 16.08
N GLN A 403 19.45 -29.09 16.72
CA GLN A 403 18.09 -28.78 17.15
C GLN A 403 18.06 -28.16 18.55
N ASN A 404 18.74 -27.02 18.70
CA ASN A 404 18.83 -26.25 19.94
C ASN A 404 18.39 -24.80 19.67
N TYR A 405 17.11 -24.51 19.90
CA TYR A 405 16.49 -23.23 19.55
C TYR A 405 15.25 -22.94 20.39
N THR A 406 14.78 -21.70 20.36
CA THR A 406 13.41 -21.35 20.69
C THR A 406 12.61 -21.09 19.42
N TYR A 407 11.37 -21.55 19.41
CA TYR A 407 10.38 -21.23 18.38
C TYR A 407 9.31 -20.33 18.99
N HIS A 408 9.17 -19.15 18.42
CA HIS A 408 8.25 -18.12 18.88
C HIS A 408 7.01 -18.11 17.99
N LEU A 409 5.83 -17.97 18.59
CA LEU A 409 4.58 -17.68 17.89
C LEU A 409 3.98 -16.44 18.53
N LEU A 410 3.77 -15.39 17.74
CA LEU A 410 3.24 -14.11 18.16
C LEU A 410 1.93 -13.83 17.44
N GLU A 411 0.89 -13.54 18.21
CA GLU A 411 -0.38 -13.00 17.72
C GLU A 411 -0.67 -11.72 18.48
N ASN A 412 -0.90 -10.61 17.77
CA ASN A 412 -1.21 -9.33 18.39
C ASN A 412 -2.33 -8.61 17.63
N ASP A 413 -3.42 -8.34 18.32
CA ASP A 413 -4.55 -7.54 17.87
C ASP A 413 -4.61 -6.23 18.64
N GLU A 414 -4.83 -5.14 17.93
CA GLU A 414 -5.07 -3.82 18.51
C GLU A 414 -6.26 -3.16 17.82
N THR A 415 -7.13 -2.55 18.61
CA THR A 415 -8.21 -1.68 18.13
C THR A 415 -8.17 -0.38 18.91
N SER A 416 -8.18 0.74 18.20
CA SER A 416 -8.30 2.07 18.77
C SER A 416 -9.49 2.79 18.16
N THR A 417 -10.31 3.42 18.98
CA THR A 417 -11.49 4.19 18.57
C THR A 417 -11.41 5.58 19.15
N THR A 418 -11.53 6.59 18.29
CA THR A 418 -11.72 7.99 18.66
C THR A 418 -13.16 8.39 18.34
N THR A 419 -13.87 8.94 19.31
CA THR A 419 -15.24 9.41 19.14
C THR A 419 -15.31 10.91 19.42
N LEU A 420 -15.84 11.68 18.47
CA LEU A 420 -16.11 13.10 18.61
C LEU A 420 -17.62 13.32 18.66
N ASN A 421 -18.11 13.94 19.74
CA ASN A 421 -19.53 14.25 19.90
C ASN A 421 -19.75 15.76 19.81
N TYR A 422 -20.64 16.20 18.94
CA TYR A 422 -21.03 17.58 18.74
C TYR A 422 -22.47 17.81 19.19
N ASN A 423 -22.75 18.95 19.81
CA ASN A 423 -24.11 19.34 20.18
C ASN A 423 -24.93 19.78 18.96
N GLY A 424 -26.24 20.03 19.15
CA GLY A 424 -27.15 20.50 18.08
C GLY A 424 -26.81 21.86 17.47
N ARG A 425 -25.83 22.59 18.02
CA ARG A 425 -25.28 23.84 17.49
C ARG A 425 -23.96 23.63 16.72
N GLY A 426 -23.53 22.38 16.53
CA GLY A 426 -22.29 22.04 15.84
C GLY A 426 -21.02 22.25 16.67
N GLN A 427 -21.12 22.44 17.99
CA GLN A 427 -19.95 22.62 18.86
C GLN A 427 -19.51 21.28 19.44
N LEU A 428 -18.21 21.01 19.43
CA LEU A 428 -17.63 19.80 20.01
C LEU A 428 -17.88 19.76 21.52
N ALA A 429 -18.66 18.80 21.97
CA ALA A 429 -19.09 18.62 23.36
C ALA A 429 -18.14 17.70 24.15
N ASP A 430 -17.76 16.56 23.57
CA ASP A 430 -16.81 15.64 24.19
C ASP A 430 -16.02 14.80 23.17
N VAL A 431 -14.90 14.27 23.64
CA VAL A 431 -14.01 13.38 22.90
C VAL A 431 -13.79 12.11 23.72
N GLY A 432 -14.03 10.95 23.12
CA GLY A 432 -13.78 9.63 23.69
C GLY A 432 -12.62 8.92 22.99
N TYR A 433 -11.79 8.23 23.76
CA TYR A 433 -10.75 7.33 23.28
C TYR A 433 -10.91 5.97 23.93
N ASN A 434 -11.00 4.94 23.11
CA ASN A 434 -11.02 3.55 23.53
C ASN A 434 -9.87 2.82 22.84
N GLU A 435 -9.08 2.06 23.60
CA GLU A 435 -8.01 1.23 23.07
C GLU A 435 -8.15 -0.17 23.66
N GLN A 436 -8.01 -1.18 22.82
CA GLN A 436 -8.02 -2.58 23.19
C GLN A 436 -6.82 -3.27 22.57
N VAL A 437 -6.06 -4.00 23.38
CA VAL A 437 -4.93 -4.81 22.94
C VAL A 437 -5.12 -6.24 23.42
N ASN A 438 -4.86 -7.18 22.53
CA ASN A 438 -4.76 -8.60 22.82
C ASN A 438 -3.47 -9.14 22.19
N ASN A 439 -2.47 -9.42 23.01
CA ASN A 439 -1.18 -9.93 22.60
C ASN A 439 -0.97 -11.32 23.20
N ARG A 440 -0.46 -12.24 22.40
CA ARG A 440 -0.14 -13.60 22.84
C ARG A 440 1.16 -14.06 22.19
N GLU A 441 2.19 -14.22 23.02
CA GLU A 441 3.42 -14.87 22.61
C GLU A 441 3.50 -16.28 23.22
N THR A 442 3.75 -17.29 22.39
CA THR A 442 4.09 -18.65 22.83
C THR A 442 5.53 -18.93 22.44
N VAL A 443 6.36 -19.32 23.40
CA VAL A 443 7.76 -19.68 23.19
C VAL A 443 7.93 -21.16 23.52
N LYS A 444 8.37 -21.93 22.53
CA LYS A 444 8.72 -23.35 22.67
C LYS A 444 10.22 -23.50 22.66
N LYS A 445 10.81 -24.15 23.65
CA LYS A 445 12.26 -24.38 23.73
C LYS A 445 12.59 -25.81 23.38
N TYR A 446 13.49 -25.99 22.43
CA TYR A 446 14.00 -27.29 22.03
C TYR A 446 15.48 -27.45 22.39
N VAL A 447 15.82 -28.61 22.94
CA VAL A 447 17.20 -29.04 23.20
C VAL A 447 17.37 -30.43 22.63
N LEU A 448 18.34 -30.60 21.74
CA LEU A 448 18.58 -31.83 20.99
C LEU A 448 17.33 -32.40 20.29
N GLY A 449 16.45 -31.50 19.80
CA GLY A 449 15.21 -31.85 19.09
C GLY A 449 14.07 -32.30 20.00
N LYS A 450 14.21 -32.13 21.33
CA LYS A 450 13.13 -32.40 22.29
C LYS A 450 12.60 -31.08 22.83
N LEU A 451 11.28 -30.94 22.85
CA LEU A 451 10.61 -29.84 23.55
C LEU A 451 10.88 -30.00 25.06
N VAL A 452 11.61 -29.06 25.63
CA VAL A 452 11.99 -29.09 27.06
C VAL A 452 11.26 -28.03 27.89
N ASP A 453 10.72 -26.99 27.25
CA ASP A 453 9.95 -25.94 27.91
C ASP A 453 8.96 -25.31 26.93
N GLN A 454 7.82 -24.85 27.45
CA GLN A 454 6.84 -24.07 26.71
C GLN A 454 6.25 -23.01 27.62
N THR A 455 6.44 -21.74 27.26
CA THR A 455 5.90 -20.60 27.99
C THR A 455 4.90 -19.84 27.13
N MET A 456 3.77 -19.45 27.70
CA MET A 456 2.78 -18.57 27.06
C MET A 456 2.70 -17.26 27.84
N ARG A 457 2.79 -16.13 27.14
CA ARG A 457 2.74 -14.77 27.70
C ARG A 457 1.56 -14.01 27.08
N PRO A 458 0.37 -14.09 27.69
CA PRO A 458 -0.76 -13.26 27.29
C PRO A 458 -0.63 -11.84 27.88
N GLU A 459 -0.98 -10.84 27.10
CA GLU A 459 -1.13 -9.46 27.53
C GLU A 459 -2.42 -8.91 26.91
N GLN A 460 -3.40 -8.61 27.77
CA GLN A 460 -4.69 -8.09 27.34
C GLN A 460 -5.06 -6.91 28.22
N TYR A 461 -5.38 -5.77 27.60
CA TYR A 461 -5.88 -4.61 28.32
C TYR A 461 -6.87 -3.80 27.48
N ALA A 462 -7.69 -3.01 28.18
CA ALA A 462 -8.57 -2.03 27.57
C ALA A 462 -8.43 -0.70 28.33
N ASN A 463 -8.19 0.38 27.60
CA ASN A 463 -8.09 1.73 28.13
C ASN A 463 -9.25 2.57 27.59
N ASN A 464 -9.97 3.25 28.47
CA ASN A 464 -11.01 4.19 28.08
C ASN A 464 -10.74 5.56 28.71
N ARG A 465 -10.77 6.61 27.90
CA ARG A 465 -10.60 8.01 28.33
C ARG A 465 -11.66 8.87 27.68
N LYS A 466 -12.28 9.75 28.47
CA LYS A 466 -13.25 10.73 27.97
C LYS A 466 -12.83 12.13 28.40
N MET A 467 -12.83 13.07 27.47
CA MET A 467 -12.58 14.48 27.71
C MET A 467 -13.86 15.27 27.40
N VAL A 468 -14.42 15.93 28.42
CA VAL A 468 -15.59 16.79 28.27
C VAL A 468 -15.12 18.22 28.00
N ILE A 469 -15.51 18.78 26.87
CA ILE A 469 -15.07 20.10 26.40
C ILE A 469 -16.11 21.16 26.76
N LEU A 470 -17.39 20.85 26.58
CA LEU A 470 -18.49 21.72 27.01
C LEU A 470 -19.03 21.21 28.35
N ARG A 471 -18.92 22.03 29.40
CA ARG A 471 -19.69 21.78 30.63
C ARG A 471 -21.17 22.05 30.31
N SER A 472 -22.03 21.10 30.63
CA SER A 472 -23.47 21.33 30.65
C SER A 472 -23.75 22.54 31.55
N LEU A 473 -24.37 23.58 30.98
CA LEU A 473 -24.98 24.67 31.76
C LEU A 473 -26.27 24.17 32.41
#